data_AF-A0A939G267-F1
#
_entry.id   AF-A0A939G267-F1
#
_cell.length_a   1.000
_cell.length_b   1.000
_cell.length_c   1.000
_cell.angle_alpha   90.00
_cell.angle_beta   90.00
_cell.angle_gamma   90.00
#
_symmetry.space_group_name_H-M   'P 1'
#
loop_
_entity.id
_entity.type
_entity.pdbx_description
1 polymer ?
#
loop_
_entity_poly.entity_id
_entity_poly.type
_entity_poly.pdbx_seq_one_letter_code
_entity_poly.pdbx_strand_id
1 'polypeptide(L)'
;MSTKPAAGHVDKIEAGPTAAVDGVVRWRLVDLAQWVFEEFRISISVQTLSREMRALGYRKLSARPRHHAQNEFELDAFKKTSPPRWQRSSRTKPPASP
;
A
#
# COMPACT_ATOMS: atom_id res chain seq x y z
N MET A 1 -8.08 -30.75 18.10
CA MET A 1 -8.62 -30.91 16.73
C MET A 1 -8.61 -29.55 16.06
N SER A 2 -7.61 -29.27 15.22
CA SER A 2 -7.50 -27.99 14.51
C SER A 2 -8.06 -28.20 13.11
N THR A 3 -9.34 -27.88 12.93
CA THR A 3 -9.97 -27.84 11.62
C THR A 3 -9.37 -26.66 10.86
N LYS A 4 -8.49 -26.98 9.90
CA LYS A 4 -7.99 -26.04 8.90
C LYS A 4 -9.21 -25.51 8.13
N PRO A 5 -9.63 -24.24 8.27
CA PRO A 5 -10.72 -23.74 7.44
C PRO A 5 -10.27 -23.76 5.98
N ALA A 6 -11.17 -24.28 5.16
CA ALA A 6 -10.95 -24.71 3.79
C ALA A 6 -10.41 -23.59 2.87
N ALA A 7 -9.75 -24.04 1.81
CA ALA A 7 -9.02 -23.26 0.81
C ALA A 7 -9.82 -22.20 0.03
N GLY A 8 -11.12 -22.01 0.28
CA GLY A 8 -11.98 -21.11 -0.50
C GLY A 8 -11.77 -19.60 -0.26
N HIS A 9 -11.16 -19.18 0.85
CA HIS A 9 -10.93 -17.75 1.10
C HIS A 9 -9.76 -17.18 0.29
N VAL A 10 -8.77 -18.01 -0.03
CA VAL A 10 -7.53 -17.58 -0.70
C VAL A 10 -7.83 -17.13 -2.13
N ASP A 11 -8.65 -17.88 -2.87
CA ASP A 11 -9.08 -17.51 -4.23
C ASP A 11 -9.81 -16.17 -4.28
N LYS A 12 -10.64 -15.87 -3.27
CA LYS A 12 -11.37 -14.57 -3.18
C LYS A 12 -10.44 -13.40 -2.85
N ILE A 13 -9.37 -13.65 -2.08
CA ILE A 13 -8.35 -12.63 -1.80
C ILE A 13 -7.55 -12.31 -3.07
N GLU A 14 -7.14 -13.34 -3.81
CA GLU A 14 -6.38 -13.19 -5.06
C GLU A 14 -7.21 -12.55 -6.18
N ALA A 15 -8.48 -12.95 -6.32
CA ALA A 15 -9.41 -12.34 -7.28
C ALA A 15 -9.70 -10.85 -6.99
N GLY A 16 -9.48 -10.43 -5.74
CA GLY A 16 -9.78 -9.07 -5.29
C GLY A 16 -11.27 -8.82 -5.09
N PRO A 17 -11.64 -7.67 -4.51
CA PRO A 17 -13.02 -7.34 -4.25
C PRO A 17 -13.75 -6.94 -5.53
N THR A 18 -14.97 -7.41 -5.68
CA THR A 18 -15.91 -6.96 -6.71
C THR A 18 -16.64 -5.74 -6.17
N ALA A 19 -16.31 -4.55 -6.68
CA ALA A 19 -16.83 -3.29 -6.13
C ALA A 19 -18.37 -3.23 -6.03
N ALA A 20 -19.09 -3.86 -6.97
CA ALA A 20 -20.56 -3.90 -6.98
C ALA A 20 -21.17 -4.77 -5.87
N VAL A 21 -20.44 -5.79 -5.39
CA VAL A 21 -20.93 -6.74 -4.39
C VAL A 21 -20.32 -6.42 -3.02
N ASP A 22 -19.01 -6.24 -2.98
CA ASP A 22 -18.23 -6.10 -1.76
C ASP A 22 -18.13 -4.64 -1.28
N GLY A 23 -18.48 -3.66 -2.12
CA GLY A 23 -18.48 -2.22 -1.77
C GLY A 23 -17.11 -1.62 -1.50
N VAL A 24 -16.03 -2.39 -1.66
CA VAL A 24 -14.65 -1.98 -1.39
C VAL A 24 -13.78 -2.17 -2.62
N VAL A 25 -12.81 -1.27 -2.80
CA VAL A 25 -11.84 -1.34 -3.91
C VAL A 25 -10.63 -2.21 -3.55
N ARG A 26 -10.37 -2.40 -2.26
CA ARG A 26 -9.26 -3.20 -1.76
C ARG A 26 -9.68 -3.91 -0.48
N TRP A 27 -9.34 -5.20 -0.37
CA TRP A 27 -9.52 -5.96 0.85
C TRP A 27 -8.74 -5.34 2.02
N ARG A 28 -9.45 -4.83 3.03
CA ARG A 28 -8.89 -4.61 4.37
C ARG A 28 -9.23 -5.83 5.21
N LEU A 29 -8.45 -6.06 6.29
CA LEU A 29 -8.73 -7.19 7.19
C LEU A 29 -10.13 -7.13 7.82
N VAL A 30 -10.67 -5.93 8.03
CA VAL A 30 -12.05 -5.75 8.51
C VAL A 30 -13.08 -6.17 7.46
N ASP A 31 -12.82 -5.90 6.18
CA ASP A 31 -13.72 -6.28 5.09
C ASP A 31 -13.69 -7.80 4.89
N LEU A 32 -12.52 -8.43 5.01
CA LEU A 32 -12.40 -9.88 4.96
C LEU A 32 -13.10 -10.57 6.15
N ALA A 33 -13.03 -9.99 7.35
CA ALA A 33 -13.75 -10.52 8.51
C ALA A 33 -15.28 -10.42 8.32
N GLN A 34 -15.75 -9.31 7.74
CA GLN A 34 -17.14 -9.11 7.38
C GLN A 34 -17.59 -10.11 6.30
N TRP A 35 -16.80 -10.27 5.24
CA TRP A 35 -17.08 -11.23 4.17
C TRP A 35 -17.15 -12.68 4.70
N VAL A 36 -16.24 -13.08 5.59
CA VAL A 36 -16.29 -14.40 6.24
C VAL A 36 -17.59 -14.58 7.03
N PHE A 37 -18.07 -13.52 7.70
CA PHE A 37 -19.34 -13.56 8.40
C PHE A 37 -20.54 -13.64 7.45
N GLU A 38 -20.53 -12.93 6.33
CA GLU A 38 -21.62 -12.97 5.36
C GLU A 38 -21.73 -14.33 4.67
N GLU A 39 -20.60 -14.89 4.23
CA GLU A 39 -20.54 -16.16 3.51
C GLU A 39 -20.72 -17.38 4.44
N PHE A 40 -20.00 -17.40 5.56
CA PHE A 40 -19.93 -18.58 6.43
C PHE A 40 -20.69 -18.43 7.74
N ARG A 41 -21.20 -17.23 8.07
CA ARG A 41 -21.84 -16.90 9.36
C ARG A 41 -20.94 -17.15 10.57
N ILE A 42 -19.63 -17.11 10.36
CA ILE A 42 -18.60 -17.27 11.39
C ILE A 42 -18.07 -15.90 11.77
N SER A 43 -18.17 -15.54 13.05
CA SER A 43 -17.53 -14.34 13.59
C SER A 43 -16.06 -14.64 13.88
N ILE A 44 -15.16 -13.97 13.16
CA ILE A 44 -13.71 -14.07 13.36
C ILE A 44 -13.14 -12.70 13.74
N SER A 45 -12.26 -12.68 14.74
CA SER A 45 -11.56 -11.44 15.09
C SER A 45 -10.56 -11.03 14.00
N VAL A 46 -10.40 -9.73 13.78
CA VAL A 46 -9.40 -9.16 12.86
C VAL A 46 -7.98 -9.65 13.20
N GLN A 47 -7.69 -9.89 14.48
CA GLN A 47 -6.39 -10.39 14.93
C GLN A 47 -6.14 -11.83 14.48
N THR A 48 -7.15 -12.70 14.62
CA THR A 48 -7.08 -14.09 14.16
C THR A 48 -6.87 -14.11 12.65
N LEU A 49 -7.69 -13.37 11.91
CA LEU A 49 -7.56 -13.28 10.46
C LEU A 49 -6.19 -12.72 10.02
N SER A 50 -5.65 -11.74 10.75
CA SER A 50 -4.30 -11.23 10.50
C SER A 50 -3.20 -12.29 10.66
N ARG A 51 -3.35 -13.20 11.63
CA ARG A 51 -2.39 -14.31 11.83
C ARG A 51 -2.48 -15.32 10.68
N GLU A 52 -3.69 -15.71 10.30
CA GLU A 52 -3.92 -16.61 9.16
C GLU A 52 -3.33 -16.02 7.87
N MET A 53 -3.64 -14.75 7.57
CA MET A 53 -3.10 -14.07 6.39
C MET A 53 -1.56 -14.04 6.38
N ARG A 54 -0.92 -13.81 7.53
CA ARG A 54 0.55 -13.84 7.62
C ARG A 54 1.13 -15.23 7.41
N ALA A 55 0.46 -16.26 7.94
CA ALA A 55 0.84 -17.67 7.77
C ALA A 55 0.73 -18.10 6.30
N LEU A 56 -0.26 -17.58 5.58
CA LEU A 56 -0.43 -17.76 4.13
C LEU A 56 0.55 -16.91 3.28
N GLY A 57 1.40 -16.09 3.90
CA GLY A 57 2.40 -15.27 3.20
C GLY A 57 1.96 -13.87 2.83
N TYR A 58 0.68 -13.51 3.00
CA TYR A 58 0.19 -12.17 2.72
C TYR A 58 0.78 -11.12 3.65
N ARG A 59 0.90 -9.89 3.14
CA ARG A 59 1.41 -8.73 3.88
C ARG A 59 0.50 -7.53 3.72
N LYS A 60 0.47 -6.68 4.74
CA LYS A 60 -0.34 -5.46 4.75
C LYS A 60 0.18 -4.50 3.68
N LEU A 61 -0.63 -4.22 2.67
CA LEU A 61 -0.37 -3.16 1.72
C LEU A 61 -0.81 -1.81 2.32
N SER A 62 0.14 -0.97 2.74
CA SER A 62 -0.15 0.42 3.09
C SER A 62 -0.09 1.30 1.84
N ALA A 63 -1.11 2.13 1.62
CA ALA A 63 -0.93 3.28 0.74
C ALA A 63 0.03 4.26 1.44
N ARG A 64 0.93 4.90 0.68
CA ARG A 64 1.73 6.01 1.22
C ARG A 64 0.75 7.11 1.61
N PRO A 65 0.77 7.60 2.87
CA PRO A 65 -0.07 8.72 3.28
C PRO A 65 0.17 9.90 2.33
N ARG A 66 -0.85 10.34 1.61
CA ARG A 66 -0.82 11.61 0.88
C ARG A 66 -1.34 12.67 1.84
N HIS A 67 -0.62 13.79 1.93
CA HIS A 67 -1.02 14.90 2.78
C HIS A 67 -2.19 15.64 2.10
N HIS A 68 -3.39 15.59 2.69
CA HIS A 68 -4.60 16.17 2.08
C HIS A 68 -4.55 17.69 1.91
N ALA A 69 -3.70 18.39 2.68
CA ALA A 69 -3.46 19.82 2.52
C ALA A 69 -2.28 20.14 1.57
N GLN A 70 -1.84 19.17 0.75
CA GLN A 70 -0.89 19.42 -0.32
C GLN A 70 -1.63 20.09 -1.48
N ASN A 71 -1.64 21.42 -1.48
CA ASN A 71 -2.28 22.23 -2.50
C ASN A 71 -1.45 22.18 -3.79
N GLU A 72 -2.05 21.77 -4.92
CA GLU A 72 -1.34 21.64 -6.21
C GLU A 72 -0.75 22.98 -6.66
N PHE A 73 -1.42 24.09 -6.35
CA PHE A 73 -0.95 25.44 -6.64
C PHE A 73 0.28 25.85 -5.80
N GLU A 74 0.38 25.37 -4.56
CA GLU A 74 1.52 25.65 -3.68
C GLU A 74 2.74 24.80 -4.06
N LEU A 75 2.51 23.57 -4.54
CA LEU A 75 3.57 22.70 -5.04
C LEU A 75 4.25 23.26 -6.29
N ASP A 76 3.47 23.83 -7.22
CA ASP A 76 4.04 24.41 -8.44
C ASP A 76 4.83 25.68 -8.13
N ALA A 77 4.35 26.50 -7.18
CA ALA A 77 5.06 27.67 -6.67
C ALA A 77 6.33 27.32 -5.88
N PHE A 78 6.37 26.15 -5.21
CA PHE A 78 7.53 25.69 -4.44
C PHE A 78 8.59 24.94 -5.28
N LYS A 79 8.37 24.76 -6.59
CA LYS A 79 9.42 24.22 -7.47
C LYS A 79 10.64 25.15 -7.46
N LYS A 80 11.78 24.62 -7.00
CA LYS A 80 13.06 25.34 -7.03
C LYS A 80 13.48 25.62 -8.47
N THR A 81 13.50 26.90 -8.86
CA THR A 81 14.15 27.42 -10.07
C THR A 81 15.66 27.56 -9.93
N SER A 82 16.21 27.35 -8.73
CA SER A 82 17.66 27.42 -8.51
C SER A 82 18.38 26.18 -9.04
N PRO A 83 19.47 26.35 -9.83
CA PRO A 83 20.29 25.23 -10.27
C PRO A 83 20.88 24.46 -9.08
N PRO A 84 21.03 23.13 -9.17
CA PRO A 84 21.65 22.32 -8.12
C PRO A 84 23.05 22.83 -7.78
N ARG A 85 23.37 22.98 -6.49
CA ARG A 85 24.66 23.51 -6.00
C ARG A 85 25.89 22.75 -6.53
N TRP A 86 25.74 21.51 -6.96
CA TRP A 86 26.80 20.69 -7.58
C TRP A 86 27.27 21.21 -8.95
N GLN A 87 26.47 22.03 -9.65
CA GLN A 87 26.88 22.65 -10.91
C GLN A 87 27.80 23.87 -10.72
N ARG A 88 27.98 24.37 -9.48
CA ARG A 88 28.73 25.62 -9.22
C ARG A 88 30.27 25.46 -9.28
N SER A 89 30.81 24.28 -9.55
CA SER A 89 32.27 24.08 -9.56
C SER A 89 32.79 23.42 -10.83
N SER A 90 32.75 24.15 -11.95
CA SER A 90 33.81 24.02 -12.96
C SER A 90 34.83 25.14 -12.73
N ARG A 91 35.66 24.99 -11.69
CA ARG A 91 36.89 25.80 -11.60
C ARG A 91 37.81 25.29 -12.69
N THR A 92 37.90 26.05 -13.77
CA THR A 92 38.80 25.82 -14.90
C THR A 92 40.19 25.50 -14.34
N LYS A 93 40.66 24.27 -14.53
CA LYS A 93 42.06 23.95 -14.23
C LYS A 93 42.90 24.61 -15.31
N PRO A 94 43.94 25.40 -14.98
CA PRO A 94 44.83 25.91 -16.01
C PRO A 94 45.56 24.74 -16.69
N PRO A 95 45.83 24.81 -18.00
CA PRO A 95 46.53 23.75 -18.70
C PRO A 95 47.93 23.57 -18.12
N ALA A 96 48.37 22.33 -17.99
CA ALA A 96 49.72 22.01 -17.56
C ALA A 96 50.72 22.51 -18.61
N SER A 97 51.66 23.35 -18.19
CA SER A 97 52.80 23.76 -19.01
C SER A 97 53.81 22.60 -19.16
N PRO A 98 54.52 22.50 -20.30
CA PRO A 98 55.47 21.42 -20.60
C PRO A 98 56.74 21.45 -19.75
#